data_AF-A0A9W7FL57-F1
#
_entry.id   AF-A0A9W7FL57-F1
#
_cell.length_a   1.000
_cell.length_b   1.000
_cell.length_c   1.000
_cell.angle_alpha   90.00
_cell.angle_beta   90.00
_cell.angle_gamma   90.00
#
_symmetry.space_group_name_H-M   'P 1'
#
loop_
_entity.id
_entity.type
_entity.pdbx_description
1 polymer ?
#
loop_
_entity_poly.entity_id
_entity_poly.type
_entity_poly.pdbx_seq_one_letter_code
_entity_poly.pdbx_strand_id
1 'polypeptide(L)'
;MVSTPASSVAGGSVTSTKPNGGTFKGRKFKPSTLSSPSPNSKTGPNTEGKTPKAPQTNSDTNNNPSAHKGRKHLNLAAVQLALAENEDGVETMKREVSEFQETELLAAHTELVVLRKTHDKLYLDADQADLTHKSVCEELSQLERLAGVGNKAAASGSPMEQVNKLNSKLLQTQQKLKISTEQKMVFSHMIERLKLELLTLQKEDNAFKQRVLMQAHETTSSTLQKQQAEIELKQEEDKLEDLLERLENKRHGHEQRINGIKKIIEERAELLHRQHARNKKKEEILTKADMGQDEEQKLKRMNVIRQLYTTILEKKMSDDEEHLSSLENTFHRLRNVTGLSNVEEVVEKFLTRTTKNAQLQTVADELSKKIESLKVENKKSRTQLEEIIRRTEGNAGNREVYNEVDLIDNTVRSAVNQCEDSKQRATKLSVTIGELRETVSRFLSKVQNKVVPVPSVKNLSESIHLLDVDLTEMMKAVSANLAKKDDEEIGDSPTRDRGDGNQSFSKIAGNNLGKIMYHKMMTTEPDQSPRNVRVHTKLNMVQLGKAAQITLLDPDYMDKHPPPSAAHNVRNSRLLEDAVEEGQATFVDRDTVKKLAKLVVTQDTTEKRKKQRKRTENEEEW
;
A
#
# COMPACT_ATOMS: atom_id res chain seq x y z
N MET A 1 -33.77 52.47 -57.20
CA MET A 1 -32.30 52.71 -57.27
C MET A 1 -31.80 52.64 -55.83
N VAL A 2 -31.02 51.69 -55.32
CA VAL A 2 -30.11 50.68 -55.87
C VAL A 2 -30.18 49.43 -54.97
N SER A 3 -30.41 48.29 -55.60
CA SER A 3 -29.91 46.91 -55.41
C SER A 3 -29.32 46.39 -54.07
N THR A 4 -29.93 45.33 -53.53
CA THR A 4 -29.30 44.12 -52.93
C THR A 4 -28.44 43.36 -53.98
N PRO A 5 -27.60 42.30 -53.72
CA PRO A 5 -27.68 41.26 -52.66
C PRO A 5 -26.32 40.60 -52.19
N ALA A 6 -26.44 39.43 -51.51
CA ALA A 6 -25.48 38.32 -51.26
C ALA A 6 -24.91 38.25 -49.82
N SER A 7 -25.23 37.26 -48.96
CA SER A 7 -25.11 35.78 -49.03
C SER A 7 -23.70 35.27 -49.35
N SER A 8 -22.95 34.88 -48.32
CA SER A 8 -21.89 33.88 -48.48
C SER A 8 -21.81 32.95 -47.27
N VAL A 9 -21.67 31.68 -47.61
CA VAL A 9 -21.54 30.49 -46.79
C VAL A 9 -20.04 30.16 -46.70
N ALA A 10 -19.52 29.92 -45.50
CA ALA A 10 -18.30 29.15 -45.23
C ALA A 10 -18.36 28.74 -43.74
N GLY A 11 -18.22 27.50 -43.30
CA GLY A 11 -17.56 26.34 -43.90
C GLY A 11 -16.13 26.19 -43.37
N GLY A 12 -15.95 25.31 -42.37
CA GLY A 12 -14.63 24.89 -41.82
C GLY A 12 -14.31 25.54 -40.48
N SER A 13 -13.73 24.87 -39.47
CA SER A 13 -13.08 23.57 -39.39
C SER A 13 -12.91 23.27 -37.90
N VAL A 14 -13.36 22.09 -37.47
CA VAL A 14 -13.08 21.51 -36.16
C VAL A 14 -11.59 21.14 -36.10
N THR A 15 -10.81 21.80 -35.25
CA THR A 15 -9.46 21.35 -34.89
C THR A 15 -9.49 20.70 -33.51
N SER A 16 -9.34 19.39 -33.53
CA SER A 16 -9.07 18.55 -32.35
C SER A 16 -7.67 18.83 -31.81
N THR A 17 -7.56 19.47 -30.66
CA THR A 17 -6.31 19.53 -29.90
C THR A 17 -6.21 18.32 -28.97
N LYS A 18 -5.33 17.38 -29.36
CA LYS A 18 -4.89 16.25 -28.54
C LYS A 18 -4.17 16.71 -27.26
N PRO A 19 -4.19 15.90 -26.18
CA PRO A 19 -3.58 16.23 -24.91
C PRO A 19 -2.06 16.11 -24.96
N ASN A 20 -1.40 17.11 -24.38
CA ASN A 20 0.05 17.16 -24.22
C ASN A 20 0.48 16.16 -23.13
N GLY A 21 1.22 15.12 -23.53
CA GLY A 21 1.90 14.19 -22.65
C GLY A 21 3.10 14.88 -21.98
N GLY A 22 2.90 15.36 -20.75
CA GLY A 22 3.96 15.88 -19.89
C GLY A 22 4.85 14.76 -19.37
N THR A 23 6.07 14.69 -19.90
CA THR A 23 7.13 13.78 -19.47
C THR A 23 7.64 14.14 -18.07
N PHE A 24 7.59 13.14 -17.19
CA PHE A 24 8.06 13.19 -15.81
C PHE A 24 9.60 13.23 -15.79
N LYS A 25 10.20 14.41 -15.58
CA LYS A 25 11.64 14.54 -15.32
C LYS A 25 11.94 14.21 -13.86
N GLY A 26 12.49 13.02 -13.62
CA GLY A 26 13.07 12.63 -12.35
C GLY A 26 14.22 13.55 -11.94
N ARG A 27 14.05 14.24 -10.80
CA ARG A 27 15.13 14.95 -10.11
C ARG A 27 16.00 13.93 -9.37
N LYS A 28 17.25 13.80 -9.82
CA LYS A 28 18.34 13.10 -9.13
C LYS A 28 18.68 13.85 -7.83
N PHE A 29 18.54 13.18 -6.69
CA PHE A 29 19.17 13.61 -5.44
C PHE A 29 20.66 13.24 -5.48
N LYS A 30 21.53 14.24 -5.41
CA LYS A 30 22.96 14.12 -5.08
C LYS A 30 23.09 14.08 -3.54
N PRO A 31 23.92 13.21 -2.95
CA PRO A 31 24.41 13.45 -1.60
C PRO A 31 25.63 14.37 -1.64
N SER A 32 25.54 15.43 -0.83
CA SER A 32 26.54 16.45 -0.59
C SER A 32 27.75 15.91 0.16
N THR A 33 28.92 16.16 -0.41
CA THR A 33 30.23 16.19 0.25
C THR A 33 30.30 17.41 1.16
N LEU A 34 30.62 17.22 2.44
CA LEU A 34 31.11 18.29 3.32
C LEU A 34 32.24 17.75 4.21
N SER A 35 33.29 18.55 4.25
CA SER A 35 34.62 18.31 4.76
C SER A 35 34.81 18.93 6.16
N SER A 36 35.58 18.21 7.01
CA SER A 36 36.48 18.69 8.09
C SER A 36 35.89 19.44 9.32
N PRO A 37 36.58 19.59 10.49
CA PRO A 37 37.99 19.25 10.84
C PRO A 37 38.23 18.56 12.23
N SER A 38 39.49 18.12 12.44
CA SER A 38 40.20 17.75 13.71
C SER A 38 40.17 18.89 14.78
N PRO A 39 40.58 18.74 16.09
CA PRO A 39 41.85 18.12 16.57
C PRO A 39 41.96 17.52 18.02
N ASN A 40 43.12 16.86 18.27
CA ASN A 40 43.96 16.81 19.50
C ASN A 40 43.44 16.25 20.85
N SER A 41 44.09 15.19 21.39
CA SER A 41 45.35 15.26 22.19
C SER A 41 45.56 14.07 23.18
N LYS A 42 46.85 13.72 23.38
CA LYS A 42 47.53 13.15 24.59
C LYS A 42 47.16 11.70 25.02
N THR A 43 48.05 10.80 25.46
CA THR A 43 49.47 10.78 25.90
C THR A 43 49.90 9.31 26.10
N GLY A 44 51.16 8.94 25.83
CA GLY A 44 51.80 7.67 26.28
C GLY A 44 52.25 7.73 27.76
N PRO A 45 53.27 6.98 28.25
CA PRO A 45 54.20 6.05 27.55
C PRO A 45 54.67 4.78 28.37
N ASN A 46 55.74 4.11 27.89
CA ASN A 46 56.73 3.22 28.57
C ASN A 46 56.40 1.70 28.72
N THR A 47 57.29 0.70 28.58
CA THR A 47 58.78 0.60 28.58
C THR A 47 59.25 -0.81 28.11
N GLU A 48 60.38 -0.84 27.39
CA GLU A 48 61.59 -1.72 27.48
C GLU A 48 61.58 -3.27 27.58
N GLY A 49 62.52 -3.92 26.85
CA GLY A 49 63.44 -4.89 27.51
C GLY A 49 63.81 -6.23 26.83
N LYS A 50 64.92 -6.24 26.07
CA LYS A 50 66.07 -7.20 26.02
C LYS A 50 65.95 -8.75 26.19
N THR A 51 66.74 -9.43 25.33
CA THR A 51 67.35 -10.79 25.35
C THR A 51 68.19 -11.09 26.64
N PRO A 52 68.77 -12.31 26.95
CA PRO A 52 69.49 -13.27 26.06
C PRO A 52 69.71 -14.78 26.46
N LYS A 53 70.45 -15.51 25.60
CA LYS A 53 71.53 -16.54 25.81
C LYS A 53 71.28 -18.04 26.15
N ALA A 54 72.14 -18.85 25.53
CA ALA A 54 72.45 -20.29 25.69
C ALA A 54 73.19 -20.65 27.01
N PRO A 55 73.52 -21.95 27.23
CA PRO A 55 74.94 -22.36 27.14
C PRO A 55 75.23 -23.81 26.66
N GLN A 56 76.53 -24.05 26.37
CA GLN A 56 77.25 -25.30 26.05
C GLN A 56 77.71 -26.04 27.34
N THR A 57 78.02 -27.36 27.27
CA THR A 57 79.37 -28.02 27.38
C THR A 57 79.38 -29.46 27.96
N ASN A 58 80.13 -30.34 27.27
CA ASN A 58 81.11 -31.40 27.67
C ASN A 58 80.90 -32.38 28.86
N SER A 59 81.22 -33.68 28.66
CA SER A 59 82.47 -34.33 29.13
C SER A 59 82.57 -35.86 28.87
N ASP A 60 83.81 -36.32 28.70
CA ASP A 60 84.33 -37.68 28.44
C ASP A 60 84.26 -38.66 29.63
N THR A 61 84.43 -39.99 29.40
CA THR A 61 85.44 -40.85 30.09
C THR A 61 85.52 -42.31 29.61
N ASN A 62 86.71 -42.66 29.09
CA ASN A 62 87.55 -43.89 29.18
C ASN A 62 87.21 -45.06 30.15
N ASN A 63 87.44 -46.33 29.74
CA ASN A 63 88.52 -47.23 30.26
C ASN A 63 88.44 -48.73 29.82
N ASN A 64 89.62 -49.28 29.48
CA ASN A 64 90.05 -50.69 29.29
C ASN A 64 90.26 -51.39 30.69
N PRO A 65 90.59 -52.71 30.89
CA PRO A 65 91.78 -53.42 30.32
C PRO A 65 91.79 -55.00 30.27
N SER A 66 92.95 -55.55 29.83
CA SER A 66 93.68 -56.76 30.34
C SER A 66 93.24 -58.19 29.89
N ALA A 67 94.00 -58.96 29.08
CA ALA A 67 95.31 -59.65 29.22
C ALA A 67 95.27 -61.13 29.71
N HIS A 68 95.86 -62.09 28.96
CA HIS A 68 96.95 -63.01 29.40
C HIS A 68 97.20 -64.28 28.53
N LYS A 69 98.51 -64.56 28.30
CA LYS A 69 99.29 -65.84 28.35
C LYS A 69 98.84 -67.03 27.45
N GLY A 70 99.69 -67.82 26.78
CA GLY A 70 101.15 -67.94 26.68
C GLY A 70 101.55 -69.42 26.40
N ARG A 71 102.78 -69.63 25.85
CA ARG A 71 103.61 -70.88 25.85
C ARG A 71 103.15 -72.05 24.95
N LYS A 72 104.00 -72.89 24.32
CA LYS A 72 105.46 -73.11 24.28
C LYS A 72 105.79 -74.02 23.08
N HIS A 73 107.02 -73.89 22.57
CA HIS A 73 107.65 -74.70 21.52
C HIS A 73 107.90 -76.17 21.92
N LEU A 74 107.79 -77.09 20.96
CA LEU A 74 108.34 -78.45 21.01
C LEU A 74 109.34 -78.63 19.84
N ASN A 75 110.49 -79.22 20.19
CA ASN A 75 111.74 -79.24 19.44
C ASN A 75 111.79 -80.49 18.54
N LEU A 76 111.65 -80.32 17.23
CA LEU A 76 111.49 -81.38 16.22
C LEU A 76 112.80 -82.08 15.79
N ALA A 77 113.88 -81.93 16.56
CA ALA A 77 115.21 -82.44 16.21
C ALA A 77 115.49 -83.88 16.67
N ALA A 78 114.57 -84.51 17.43
CA ALA A 78 114.79 -85.83 18.03
C ALA A 78 114.10 -86.99 17.29
N VAL A 79 113.27 -86.74 16.27
CA VAL A 79 112.43 -87.80 15.64
C VAL A 79 112.97 -88.26 14.28
N GLN A 80 113.78 -87.46 13.59
CA GLN A 80 114.23 -87.81 12.23
C GLN A 80 115.43 -88.78 12.17
N LEU A 81 116.10 -89.07 13.30
CA LEU A 81 117.23 -90.01 13.29
C LEU A 81 116.83 -91.48 13.56
N ALA A 82 115.55 -91.75 13.82
CA ALA A 82 115.04 -93.09 14.14
C ALA A 82 114.24 -93.78 13.01
N LEU A 83 114.08 -93.13 11.86
CA LEU A 83 113.20 -93.60 10.77
C LEU A 83 113.92 -94.29 9.60
N ALA A 84 115.22 -94.58 9.72
CA ALA A 84 116.03 -95.08 8.60
C ALA A 84 116.28 -96.60 8.57
N GLU A 85 115.84 -97.40 9.55
CA GLU A 85 116.25 -98.81 9.66
C GLU A 85 115.12 -99.87 9.68
N ASN A 86 113.84 -99.52 9.46
CA ASN A 86 112.75 -100.51 9.43
C ASN A 86 111.62 -100.11 8.45
N GLU A 87 111.83 -100.34 7.16
CA GLU A 87 110.89 -99.97 6.08
C GLU A 87 109.52 -100.69 6.17
N ASP A 88 109.50 -101.96 6.60
CA ASP A 88 108.26 -102.72 6.81
C ASP A 88 107.50 -102.27 8.08
N GLY A 89 108.23 -101.94 9.15
CA GLY A 89 107.64 -101.38 10.38
C GLY A 89 107.01 -100.01 10.15
N VAL A 90 107.59 -99.21 9.25
CA VAL A 90 107.06 -97.91 8.82
C VAL A 90 105.77 -98.06 8.01
N GLU A 91 105.60 -99.09 7.18
CA GLU A 91 104.31 -99.32 6.50
C GLU A 91 103.19 -99.77 7.46
N THR A 92 103.49 -100.64 8.42
CA THR A 92 102.52 -101.00 9.48
C THR A 92 102.16 -99.80 10.36
N MET A 93 103.15 -99.01 10.81
CA MET A 93 102.88 -97.76 11.52
C MET A 93 102.14 -96.75 10.64
N LYS A 94 102.38 -96.70 9.33
CA LYS A 94 101.65 -95.80 8.43
C LYS A 94 100.19 -96.22 8.26
N ARG A 95 99.89 -97.52 8.26
CA ARG A 95 98.53 -98.04 8.26
C ARG A 95 97.84 -97.81 9.61
N GLU A 96 98.52 -98.09 10.73
CA GLU A 96 98.00 -97.82 12.09
C GLU A 96 97.83 -96.32 12.36
N VAL A 97 98.75 -95.46 11.89
CA VAL A 97 98.64 -94.00 11.97
C VAL A 97 97.52 -93.51 11.06
N SER A 98 97.31 -94.11 9.88
CA SER A 98 96.18 -93.76 9.01
C SER A 98 94.84 -94.16 9.62
N GLU A 99 94.75 -95.34 10.25
CA GLU A 99 93.55 -95.82 10.94
C GLU A 99 93.29 -94.99 12.21
N PHE A 100 94.34 -94.65 12.96
CA PHE A 100 94.25 -93.72 14.08
C PHE A 100 93.80 -92.33 13.63
N GLN A 101 94.38 -91.79 12.55
CA GLN A 101 93.96 -90.51 11.95
C GLN A 101 92.51 -90.56 11.47
N GLU A 102 92.04 -91.69 10.95
CA GLU A 102 90.64 -91.87 10.54
C GLU A 102 89.69 -91.92 11.75
N THR A 103 90.06 -92.62 12.81
CA THR A 103 89.29 -92.62 14.07
C THR A 103 89.30 -91.25 14.76
N GLU A 104 90.41 -90.53 14.71
CA GLU A 104 90.54 -89.17 15.24
C GLU A 104 89.75 -88.17 14.38
N LEU A 105 89.74 -88.33 13.06
CA LEU A 105 88.89 -87.56 12.14
C LEU A 105 87.40 -87.81 12.40
N LEU A 106 87.00 -89.07 12.61
CA LEU A 106 85.62 -89.40 12.94
C LEU A 106 85.23 -88.85 14.31
N ALA A 107 86.09 -88.96 15.31
CA ALA A 107 85.88 -88.38 16.64
C ALA A 107 85.75 -86.84 16.54
N ALA A 108 86.66 -86.17 15.86
CA ALA A 108 86.60 -84.73 15.60
C ALA A 108 85.36 -84.33 14.80
N HIS A 109 84.92 -85.16 13.85
CA HIS A 109 83.68 -84.93 13.10
C HIS A 109 82.45 -85.06 14.00
N THR A 110 82.40 -86.05 14.89
CA THR A 110 81.31 -86.18 15.87
C THR A 110 81.29 -85.02 16.86
N GLU A 111 82.45 -84.55 17.33
CA GLU A 111 82.56 -83.37 18.16
C GLU A 111 82.11 -82.10 17.41
N LEU A 112 82.50 -81.93 16.14
CA LEU A 112 82.02 -80.81 15.31
C LEU A 112 80.51 -80.85 15.10
N VAL A 113 79.91 -82.03 14.95
CA VAL A 113 78.45 -82.18 14.86
C VAL A 113 77.78 -81.81 16.18
N VAL A 114 78.35 -82.19 17.33
CA VAL A 114 77.85 -81.78 18.64
C VAL A 114 78.00 -80.28 18.84
N LEU A 115 79.16 -79.70 18.52
CA LEU A 115 79.41 -78.27 18.58
C LEU A 115 78.45 -77.49 17.70
N ARG A 116 78.19 -77.95 16.48
CA ARG A 116 77.21 -77.35 15.58
C ARG A 116 75.81 -77.41 16.15
N LYS A 117 75.37 -78.56 16.70
CA LYS A 117 74.08 -78.68 17.38
C LYS A 117 73.98 -77.75 18.60
N THR A 118 75.04 -77.61 19.38
CA THR A 118 75.05 -76.69 20.53
C THR A 118 75.04 -75.23 20.09
N HIS A 119 75.73 -74.90 19.00
CA HIS A 119 75.73 -73.57 18.41
C HIS A 119 74.36 -73.21 17.86
N ASP A 120 73.74 -74.11 17.09
CA ASP A 120 72.40 -73.91 16.53
C ASP A 120 71.35 -73.78 17.64
N LYS A 121 71.50 -74.56 18.73
CA LYS A 121 70.66 -74.42 19.92
C LYS A 121 70.84 -73.06 20.60
N LEU A 122 72.08 -72.62 20.81
CA LEU A 122 72.36 -71.31 21.42
C LEU A 122 71.87 -70.15 20.53
N TYR A 123 71.91 -70.31 19.21
CA TYR A 123 71.35 -69.34 18.27
C TYR A 123 69.83 -69.24 18.41
N LEU A 124 69.14 -70.38 18.47
CA LEU A 124 67.69 -70.42 18.71
C LEU A 124 67.31 -69.82 20.06
N ASP A 125 68.06 -70.13 21.12
CA ASP A 125 67.83 -69.58 22.46
C ASP A 125 68.05 -68.05 22.48
N ALA A 126 69.05 -67.55 21.74
CA ALA A 126 69.32 -66.12 21.57
C ALA A 126 68.20 -65.40 20.80
N ASP A 127 67.73 -65.97 19.69
CA ASP A 127 66.61 -65.43 18.91
C ASP A 127 65.33 -65.38 19.76
N GLN A 128 65.09 -66.40 20.58
CA GLN A 128 63.96 -66.43 21.50
C GLN A 128 64.07 -65.35 22.58
N ALA A 129 65.27 -65.14 23.14
CA ALA A 129 65.52 -64.06 24.09
C ALA A 129 65.26 -62.67 23.46
N ASP A 130 65.72 -62.44 22.23
CA ASP A 130 65.50 -61.19 21.51
C ASP A 130 64.02 -60.90 21.24
N LEU A 131 63.24 -61.95 20.94
CA LEU A 131 61.78 -61.83 20.80
C LEU A 131 61.12 -61.43 22.13
N THR A 132 61.52 -62.05 23.25
CA THR A 132 60.99 -61.67 24.57
C THR A 132 61.38 -60.25 24.96
N HIS A 133 62.61 -59.83 24.66
CA HIS A 133 63.07 -58.47 24.93
C HIS A 133 62.28 -57.43 24.13
N LYS A 134 62.00 -57.69 22.85
CA LYS A 134 61.14 -56.82 22.03
C LYS A 134 59.74 -56.69 22.61
N SER A 135 59.13 -57.79 23.05
CA SER A 135 57.82 -57.78 23.72
C SER A 135 57.82 -56.90 24.98
N VAL A 136 58.83 -57.04 25.83
CA VAL A 136 58.96 -56.23 27.06
C VAL A 136 59.19 -54.75 26.74
N CYS A 137 59.97 -54.42 25.71
CA CYS A 137 60.14 -53.04 25.26
C CYS A 137 58.85 -52.40 24.75
N GLU A 138 58.00 -53.18 24.06
CA GLU A 138 56.68 -52.71 23.62
C GLU A 138 55.74 -52.49 24.81
N GLU A 139 55.74 -53.38 25.80
CA GLU A 139 54.99 -53.21 27.05
C GLU A 139 55.46 -51.98 27.83
N LEU A 140 56.77 -51.77 27.96
CA LEU A 140 57.34 -50.57 28.59
C LEU A 140 56.95 -49.30 27.83
N SER A 141 56.95 -49.33 26.50
CA SER A 141 56.51 -48.20 25.67
C SER A 141 55.01 -47.90 25.84
N GLN A 142 54.17 -48.93 26.03
CA GLN A 142 52.75 -48.76 26.34
C GLN A 142 52.53 -48.19 27.74
N LEU A 143 53.27 -48.68 28.74
CA LEU A 143 53.25 -48.16 30.11
C LEU A 143 53.74 -46.71 30.16
N GLU A 144 54.77 -46.36 29.38
CA GLU A 144 55.27 -44.99 29.28
C GLU A 144 54.26 -44.07 28.57
N ARG A 145 53.51 -44.55 27.58
CA ARG A 145 52.38 -43.80 26.99
C ARG A 145 51.26 -43.57 27.99
N LEU A 146 50.90 -44.58 28.81
CA LEU A 146 49.86 -44.46 29.83
C LEU A 146 50.29 -43.56 31.00
N ALA A 147 51.54 -43.66 31.44
CA ALA A 147 52.12 -42.79 32.46
C ALA A 147 52.34 -41.35 31.94
N GLY A 148 52.68 -41.20 30.65
CA GLY A 148 52.90 -39.92 29.98
C GLY A 148 51.63 -39.07 29.77
N VAL A 149 50.43 -39.66 29.87
CA VAL A 149 49.16 -38.92 29.91
C VAL A 149 49.08 -38.06 31.19
N GLY A 150 49.76 -38.44 32.27
CA GLY A 150 49.86 -37.63 33.49
C GLY A 150 50.80 -36.42 33.38
N ASN A 151 51.89 -36.52 32.60
CA ASN A 151 52.92 -35.47 32.56
C ASN A 151 52.63 -34.34 31.57
N LYS A 152 51.76 -34.54 30.57
CA LYS A 152 51.27 -33.43 29.73
C LYS A 152 50.22 -32.54 30.44
N ALA A 153 49.66 -33.00 31.57
CA ALA A 153 48.81 -32.20 32.44
C ALA A 153 49.61 -31.24 33.35
N ALA A 154 50.92 -31.44 33.53
CA ALA A 154 51.77 -30.58 34.36
C ALA A 154 52.23 -29.30 33.62
N ALA A 155 52.21 -29.28 32.28
CA ALA A 155 52.52 -28.08 31.49
C ALA A 155 51.31 -27.13 31.33
N SER A 156 50.09 -27.64 31.54
CA SER A 156 48.89 -26.82 31.70
C SER A 156 48.73 -26.55 33.20
N GLY A 157 48.96 -25.32 33.67
CA GLY A 157 48.99 -24.96 35.08
C GLY A 157 47.94 -25.64 35.97
N SER A 158 48.26 -25.77 37.27
CA SER A 158 47.49 -26.44 38.33
C SER A 158 46.00 -26.60 37.99
N PRO A 159 45.39 -27.80 38.14
CA PRO A 159 43.97 -28.01 37.89
C PRO A 159 43.07 -26.93 38.52
N MET A 160 43.49 -26.37 39.66
CA MET A 160 42.84 -25.24 40.33
C MET A 160 42.86 -23.94 39.52
N GLU A 161 43.96 -23.61 38.84
CA GLU A 161 44.03 -22.46 37.92
C GLU A 161 43.14 -22.64 36.69
N GLN A 162 42.99 -23.86 36.19
CA GLN A 162 42.09 -24.14 35.07
C GLN A 162 40.63 -23.99 35.50
N VAL A 163 40.27 -24.49 36.69
CA VAL A 163 38.96 -24.27 37.30
C VAL A 163 38.70 -22.77 37.51
N ASN A 164 39.68 -22.02 38.00
CA ASN A 164 39.56 -20.57 38.18
C ASN A 164 39.41 -19.82 36.85
N LYS A 165 40.15 -20.22 35.80
CA LYS A 165 40.01 -19.66 34.44
C LYS A 165 38.64 -20.00 33.84
N LEU A 166 38.13 -21.22 34.04
CA LEU A 166 36.80 -21.63 33.60
C LEU A 166 35.71 -20.88 34.35
N ASN A 167 35.83 -20.70 35.67
CA ASN A 167 34.91 -19.92 36.49
C ASN A 167 34.91 -18.43 36.08
N SER A 168 36.09 -17.84 35.81
CA SER A 168 36.18 -16.48 35.31
C SER A 168 35.52 -16.34 33.93
N LYS A 169 35.74 -17.29 33.02
CA LYS A 169 35.06 -17.33 31.72
C LYS A 169 33.55 -17.52 31.85
N LEU A 170 33.10 -18.38 32.76
CA LEU A 170 31.68 -18.59 33.07
C LEU A 170 31.03 -17.32 33.61
N LEU A 171 31.70 -16.61 34.51
CA LEU A 171 31.22 -15.34 35.05
C LEU A 171 31.14 -14.26 33.95
N GLN A 172 32.15 -14.21 33.06
CA GLN A 172 32.14 -13.30 31.91
C GLN A 172 31.02 -13.65 30.91
N THR A 173 30.77 -14.93 30.62
CA THR A 173 29.67 -15.32 29.72
C THR A 173 28.32 -15.05 30.36
N GLN A 174 28.17 -15.26 31.67
CA GLN A 174 26.96 -14.91 32.42
C GLN A 174 26.71 -13.41 32.42
N GLN A 175 27.74 -12.58 32.59
CA GLN A 175 27.63 -11.12 32.49
C GLN A 175 27.26 -10.67 31.06
N LYS A 176 27.88 -11.25 30.03
CA LYS A 176 27.54 -10.97 28.62
C LYS A 176 26.11 -11.40 28.30
N LEU A 177 25.66 -12.53 28.83
CA LEU A 177 24.27 -12.99 28.70
C LEU A 177 23.33 -11.98 29.33
N LYS A 178 23.62 -11.50 30.55
CA LYS A 178 22.80 -10.47 31.23
C LYS A 178 22.70 -9.18 30.41
N ILE A 179 23.83 -8.65 29.92
CA ILE A 179 23.85 -7.46 29.06
C ILE A 179 23.05 -7.70 27.78
N SER A 180 23.20 -8.88 27.15
CA SER A 180 22.45 -9.23 25.94
C SER A 180 20.94 -9.34 26.21
N THR A 181 20.53 -9.86 27.37
CA THR A 181 19.11 -9.91 27.77
C THR A 181 18.55 -8.52 28.02
N GLU A 182 19.29 -7.63 28.68
CA GLU A 182 18.88 -6.22 28.88
C GLU A 182 18.75 -5.49 27.55
N GLN A 183 19.71 -5.66 26.63
CA GLN A 183 19.63 -5.11 25.27
C GLN A 183 18.40 -5.63 24.51
N LYS A 184 18.09 -6.94 24.61
CA LYS A 184 16.90 -7.53 24.00
C LYS A 184 15.62 -6.87 24.53
N MET A 185 15.54 -6.59 25.82
CA MET A 185 14.39 -5.91 26.42
C MET A 185 14.24 -4.48 25.90
N VAL A 186 15.35 -3.72 25.79
CA VAL A 186 15.34 -2.37 25.23
C VAL A 186 14.88 -2.37 23.77
N PHE A 187 15.39 -3.30 22.95
CA PHE A 187 14.94 -3.41 21.55
C PHE A 187 13.49 -3.87 21.43
N SER A 188 13.02 -4.78 22.30
CA SER A 188 11.61 -5.19 22.32
C SER A 188 10.70 -4.00 22.60
N HIS A 189 11.02 -3.21 23.62
CA HIS A 189 10.27 -1.99 23.95
C HIS A 189 10.32 -0.96 22.81
N MET A 190 11.47 -0.77 22.16
CA MET A 190 11.60 0.13 21.02
C MET A 190 10.73 -0.32 19.84
N ILE A 191 10.69 -1.62 19.55
CA ILE A 191 9.85 -2.19 18.49
C ILE A 191 8.36 -2.01 18.83
N GLU A 192 7.96 -2.24 20.08
CA GLU A 192 6.57 -2.04 20.53
C GLU A 192 6.15 -0.59 20.40
N ARG A 193 6.99 0.36 20.83
CA ARG A 193 6.76 1.79 20.63
C ARG A 193 6.61 2.15 19.15
N LEU A 194 7.52 1.69 18.29
CA LEU A 194 7.45 1.96 16.85
C LEU A 194 6.19 1.36 16.20
N LYS A 195 5.71 0.21 16.68
CA LYS A 195 4.43 -0.37 16.23
C LYS A 195 3.25 0.51 16.62
N LEU A 196 3.26 1.07 17.84
CA LEU A 196 2.22 2.00 18.27
C LEU A 196 2.25 3.29 17.45
N GLU A 197 3.44 3.88 17.22
CA GLU A 197 3.61 5.07 16.37
C GLU A 197 3.17 4.81 14.92
N LEU A 198 3.44 3.61 14.38
CA LEU A 198 2.94 3.23 13.06
C LEU A 198 1.40 3.15 13.02
N LEU A 199 0.79 2.63 14.08
CA LEU A 199 -0.67 2.52 14.19
C LEU A 199 -1.33 3.91 14.33
N THR A 200 -0.72 4.84 15.10
CA THR A 200 -1.21 6.22 15.17
C THR A 200 -1.12 6.92 13.83
N LEU A 201 0.00 6.77 13.11
CA LEU A 201 0.16 7.32 11.76
C LEU A 201 -0.85 6.73 10.76
N GLN A 202 -1.17 5.44 10.86
CA GLN A 202 -2.21 4.82 10.03
C GLN A 202 -3.61 5.39 10.33
N LYS A 203 -3.92 5.67 11.59
CA LYS A 203 -5.19 6.31 11.97
C LYS A 203 -5.26 7.74 11.42
N GLU A 204 -4.17 8.50 11.53
CA GLU A 204 -4.08 9.86 10.98
C GLU A 204 -4.20 9.87 9.46
N ASP A 205 -3.56 8.93 8.76
CA ASP A 205 -3.67 8.76 7.30
C ASP A 205 -5.12 8.47 6.87
N ASN A 206 -5.82 7.59 7.59
CA ASN A 206 -7.24 7.31 7.31
C ASN A 206 -8.14 8.54 7.57
N ALA A 207 -7.92 9.26 8.68
CA ALA A 207 -8.64 10.49 8.97
C ALA A 207 -8.35 11.59 7.93
N PHE A 208 -7.13 11.65 7.40
CA PHE A 208 -6.76 12.55 6.33
C PHE A 208 -7.46 12.18 5.01
N LYS A 209 -7.47 10.90 4.62
CA LYS A 209 -8.21 10.41 3.45
C LYS A 209 -9.70 10.74 3.51
N GLN A 210 -10.32 10.59 4.69
CA GLN A 210 -11.73 10.93 4.87
C GLN A 210 -11.97 12.44 4.70
N ARG A 211 -11.10 13.30 5.24
CA ARG A 211 -11.18 14.76 5.03
C ARG A 211 -11.02 15.14 3.56
N VAL A 212 -10.10 14.51 2.83
CA VAL A 212 -9.93 14.75 1.39
C VAL A 212 -11.19 14.36 0.61
N LEU A 213 -11.83 13.23 0.95
CA LEU A 213 -13.09 12.82 0.33
C LEU A 213 -14.23 13.79 0.61
N MET A 214 -14.37 14.26 1.87
CA MET A 214 -15.37 15.27 2.22
C MET A 214 -15.14 16.57 1.46
N GLN A 215 -13.90 17.05 1.39
CA GLN A 215 -13.55 18.26 0.66
C GLN A 215 -13.83 18.11 -0.85
N ALA A 216 -13.56 16.94 -1.44
CA ALA A 216 -13.90 16.67 -2.84
C ALA A 216 -15.42 16.69 -3.09
N HIS A 217 -16.23 16.23 -2.14
CA HIS A 217 -17.68 16.33 -2.21
C HIS A 217 -18.16 17.79 -2.11
N GLU A 218 -17.60 18.56 -1.17
CA GLU A 218 -17.91 19.99 -1.01
C GLU A 218 -17.55 20.81 -2.25
N THR A 219 -16.37 20.57 -2.84
CA THR A 219 -15.98 21.25 -4.09
C THR A 219 -16.94 20.88 -5.22
N THR A 220 -17.33 19.62 -5.34
CA THR A 220 -18.32 19.18 -6.35
C THR A 220 -19.67 19.87 -6.13
N SER A 221 -20.16 19.92 -4.90
CA SER A 221 -21.41 20.64 -4.57
C SER A 221 -21.33 22.13 -4.88
N SER A 222 -20.20 22.78 -4.55
CA SER A 222 -19.95 24.20 -4.85
C SER A 222 -19.88 24.46 -6.37
N THR A 223 -19.26 23.56 -7.14
CA THR A 223 -19.25 23.68 -8.61
C THR A 223 -20.64 23.55 -9.22
N LEU A 224 -21.48 22.66 -8.71
CA LEU A 224 -22.87 22.52 -9.16
C LEU A 224 -23.69 23.77 -8.83
N GLN A 225 -23.54 24.31 -7.62
CA GLN A 225 -24.19 25.57 -7.23
C GLN A 225 -23.76 26.74 -8.12
N LYS A 226 -22.46 26.82 -8.45
CA LYS A 226 -21.94 27.82 -9.38
C LYS A 226 -22.56 27.67 -10.77
N GLN A 227 -22.63 26.46 -11.31
CA GLN A 227 -23.26 26.20 -12.61
C GLN A 227 -24.73 26.60 -12.62
N GLN A 228 -25.45 26.34 -11.53
CA GLN A 228 -26.84 26.75 -11.40
C GLN A 228 -26.98 28.29 -11.39
N ALA A 229 -26.11 28.99 -10.63
CA ALA A 229 -26.09 30.45 -10.62
C ALA A 229 -25.75 31.06 -11.99
N GLU A 230 -24.85 30.43 -12.76
CA GLU A 230 -24.54 30.86 -14.15
C GLU A 230 -25.75 30.70 -15.08
N ILE A 231 -26.52 29.63 -14.93
CA ILE A 231 -27.77 29.43 -15.69
C ILE A 231 -28.82 30.48 -15.31
N GLU A 232 -29.00 30.75 -14.01
CA GLU A 232 -29.93 31.77 -13.53
C GLU A 232 -29.53 33.17 -14.01
N LEU A 233 -28.23 33.51 -13.97
CA LEU A 233 -27.72 34.77 -14.50
C LEU A 233 -28.07 34.92 -15.99
N LYS A 234 -27.81 33.88 -16.79
CA LYS A 234 -28.14 33.89 -18.22
C LYS A 234 -29.64 34.08 -18.47
N GLN A 235 -30.50 33.46 -17.66
CA GLN A 235 -31.95 33.65 -17.77
C GLN A 235 -32.37 35.09 -17.44
N GLU A 236 -31.71 35.75 -16.49
CA GLU A 236 -31.98 37.16 -16.20
C GLU A 236 -31.43 38.10 -17.28
N GLU A 237 -30.28 37.77 -17.89
CA GLU A 237 -29.74 38.47 -19.06
C GLU A 237 -30.71 38.40 -20.25
N ASP A 238 -31.23 37.20 -20.57
CA ASP A 238 -32.22 37.00 -21.64
C ASP A 238 -33.50 37.82 -21.37
N LYS A 239 -33.99 37.86 -20.12
CA LYS A 239 -35.15 38.68 -19.73
C LYS A 239 -34.89 40.18 -19.86
N LEU A 240 -33.67 40.62 -19.56
CA LEU A 240 -33.29 42.02 -19.72
C LEU A 240 -33.26 42.42 -21.20
N GLU A 241 -32.72 41.56 -22.06
CA GLU A 241 -32.72 41.75 -23.51
C GLU A 241 -34.15 41.87 -24.07
N ASP A 242 -35.04 40.94 -23.68
CA ASP A 242 -36.48 41.01 -24.03
C ASP A 242 -37.14 42.33 -23.60
N LEU A 243 -36.80 42.84 -22.42
CA LEU A 243 -37.34 44.11 -21.91
C LEU A 243 -36.80 45.31 -22.69
N LEU A 244 -35.52 45.30 -23.05
CA LEU A 244 -34.91 46.34 -23.88
C LEU A 244 -35.53 46.37 -25.27
N GLU A 245 -35.73 45.21 -25.90
CA GLU A 245 -36.40 45.11 -27.20
C GLU A 245 -37.84 45.64 -27.13
N ARG A 246 -38.59 45.28 -26.09
CA ARG A 246 -39.95 45.82 -25.87
C ARG A 246 -39.95 47.32 -25.66
N LEU A 247 -38.96 47.88 -24.97
CA LEU A 247 -38.83 49.32 -24.76
C LEU A 247 -38.53 50.03 -26.09
N GLU A 248 -37.61 49.49 -26.88
CA GLU A 248 -37.27 50.01 -28.21
C GLU A 248 -38.48 49.99 -29.14
N ASN A 249 -39.22 48.89 -29.19
CA ASN A 249 -40.46 48.77 -29.97
C ASN A 249 -41.52 49.81 -29.52
N LYS A 250 -41.67 50.04 -28.21
CA LYS A 250 -42.55 51.11 -27.69
C LYS A 250 -42.05 52.49 -28.11
N ARG A 251 -40.75 52.76 -27.97
CA ARG A 251 -40.14 54.04 -28.36
C ARG A 251 -40.36 54.30 -29.85
N HIS A 252 -40.13 53.30 -30.70
CA HIS A 252 -40.38 53.38 -32.13
C HIS A 252 -41.86 53.66 -32.42
N GLY A 253 -42.79 52.96 -31.76
CA GLY A 253 -44.23 53.23 -31.90
C GLY A 253 -44.65 54.62 -31.40
N HIS A 254 -44.02 55.16 -30.35
CA HIS A 254 -44.20 56.54 -29.92
C HIS A 254 -43.67 57.54 -30.96
N GLU A 255 -42.49 57.30 -31.50
CA GLU A 255 -41.89 58.14 -32.52
C GLU A 255 -42.72 58.17 -33.81
N GLN A 256 -43.23 57.01 -34.26
CA GLN A 256 -44.16 56.93 -35.39
C GLN A 256 -45.44 57.75 -35.14
N ARG A 257 -46.02 57.67 -33.93
CA ARG A 257 -47.20 58.46 -33.55
C ARG A 257 -46.91 59.96 -33.53
N ILE A 258 -45.78 60.38 -32.95
CA ILE A 258 -45.35 61.79 -32.93
C ILE A 258 -45.15 62.29 -34.36
N ASN A 259 -44.50 61.50 -35.22
CA ASN A 259 -44.31 61.86 -36.63
C ASN A 259 -45.64 61.93 -37.39
N GLY A 260 -46.60 61.05 -37.08
CA GLY A 260 -47.96 61.13 -37.60
C GLY A 260 -48.69 62.41 -37.18
N ILE A 261 -48.62 62.77 -35.89
CA ILE A 261 -49.21 64.02 -35.37
C ILE A 261 -48.57 65.25 -36.02
N LYS A 262 -47.24 65.27 -36.17
CA LYS A 262 -46.52 66.37 -36.86
C LYS A 262 -47.05 66.56 -38.29
N LYS A 263 -47.20 65.49 -39.06
CA LYS A 263 -47.79 65.54 -40.42
C LYS A 263 -49.20 66.11 -40.42
N ILE A 264 -50.07 65.67 -39.51
CA ILE A 264 -51.45 66.20 -39.40
C ILE A 264 -51.46 67.69 -39.04
N ILE A 265 -50.56 68.13 -38.15
CA ILE A 265 -50.41 69.55 -37.78
C ILE A 265 -49.96 70.37 -38.98
N GLU A 266 -48.97 69.87 -39.75
CA GLU A 266 -48.48 70.51 -40.98
C GLU A 266 -49.60 70.63 -42.03
N GLU A 267 -50.34 69.56 -42.30
CA GLU A 267 -51.49 69.56 -43.23
C GLU A 267 -52.59 70.55 -42.80
N ARG A 268 -52.91 70.61 -41.49
CA ARG A 268 -53.89 71.55 -40.96
C ARG A 268 -53.41 73.00 -41.04
N ALA A 269 -52.13 73.25 -40.79
CA ALA A 269 -51.53 74.57 -40.93
C ALA A 269 -51.60 75.07 -42.37
N GLU A 270 -51.31 74.20 -43.35
CA GLU A 270 -51.48 74.52 -44.77
C GLU A 270 -52.94 74.85 -45.14
N LEU A 271 -53.90 74.08 -44.64
CA LEU A 271 -55.33 74.29 -44.90
C LEU A 271 -55.79 75.64 -44.33
N LEU A 272 -55.41 75.96 -43.08
CA LEU A 272 -55.69 77.25 -42.46
C LEU A 272 -55.07 78.41 -43.24
N HIS A 273 -53.82 78.25 -43.73
CA HIS A 273 -53.18 79.25 -44.57
C HIS A 273 -53.96 79.51 -45.86
N ARG A 274 -54.44 78.45 -46.54
CA ARG A 274 -55.32 78.55 -47.72
C ARG A 274 -56.67 79.21 -47.40
N GLN A 275 -57.24 78.97 -46.21
CA GLN A 275 -58.49 79.60 -45.79
C GLN A 275 -58.30 81.09 -45.49
N HIS A 276 -57.26 81.45 -44.74
CA HIS A 276 -56.91 82.84 -44.46
C HIS A 276 -56.69 83.64 -45.75
N ALA A 277 -55.98 83.06 -46.73
CA ALA A 277 -55.80 83.68 -48.04
C ALA A 277 -57.13 83.92 -48.78
N ARG A 278 -58.12 83.03 -48.65
CA ARG A 278 -59.47 83.22 -49.20
C ARG A 278 -60.26 84.30 -48.46
N ASN A 279 -60.18 84.35 -47.14
CA ASN A 279 -60.89 85.35 -46.33
C ASN A 279 -60.34 86.75 -46.55
N LYS A 280 -59.01 86.90 -46.61
CA LYS A 280 -58.37 88.18 -46.95
C LYS A 280 -58.87 88.74 -48.28
N LYS A 281 -59.02 87.89 -49.31
CA LYS A 281 -59.62 88.29 -50.60
C LYS A 281 -61.08 88.73 -50.47
N LYS A 282 -61.86 88.11 -49.57
CA LYS A 282 -63.26 88.52 -49.33
C LYS A 282 -63.35 89.84 -48.59
N GLU A 283 -62.51 90.07 -47.59
CA GLU A 283 -62.44 91.34 -46.85
C GLU A 283 -62.03 92.49 -47.78
N GLU A 284 -61.04 92.27 -48.66
CA GLU A 284 -60.65 93.26 -49.68
C GLU A 284 -61.79 93.64 -50.65
N ILE A 285 -62.76 92.75 -50.88
CA ILE A 285 -63.96 93.01 -51.68
C ILE A 285 -65.01 93.76 -50.84
N LEU A 286 -65.20 93.37 -49.57
CA LEU A 286 -66.19 93.96 -48.68
C LEU A 286 -65.85 95.40 -48.29
N THR A 287 -64.57 95.72 -48.06
CA THR A 287 -64.12 97.08 -47.72
C THR A 287 -64.22 98.07 -48.88
N LYS A 288 -64.54 97.61 -50.10
CA LYS A 288 -64.72 98.45 -51.29
C LYS A 288 -66.19 98.73 -51.63
N ALA A 289 -67.14 98.21 -50.85
CA ALA A 289 -68.57 98.46 -51.04
C ALA A 289 -69.05 99.54 -50.06
N ASP A 290 -69.13 100.78 -50.53
CA ASP A 290 -69.68 101.93 -49.80
C ASP A 290 -71.19 101.99 -50.05
N MET A 291 -71.98 101.96 -48.99
CA MET A 291 -73.39 101.56 -49.02
C MET A 291 -74.29 102.68 -48.45
N GLY A 292 -75.26 103.13 -49.26
CA GLY A 292 -76.02 104.39 -49.13
C GLY A 292 -77.27 104.35 -48.23
N GLN A 293 -77.97 105.48 -48.10
CA GLN A 293 -79.05 105.71 -47.10
C GLN A 293 -80.27 104.76 -47.18
N ASP A 294 -80.55 104.11 -48.31
CA ASP A 294 -81.56 103.05 -48.39
C ASP A 294 -81.12 101.76 -47.67
N GLU A 295 -79.80 101.55 -47.56
CA GLU A 295 -79.25 100.46 -46.76
C GLU A 295 -79.28 100.76 -45.29
N GLU A 296 -79.37 102.03 -44.87
CA GLU A 296 -79.61 102.38 -43.48
C GLU A 296 -81.00 101.91 -43.00
N GLN A 297 -82.01 101.98 -43.87
CA GLN A 297 -83.33 101.42 -43.58
C GLN A 297 -83.33 99.89 -43.63
N LYS A 298 -82.57 99.28 -44.56
CA LYS A 298 -82.31 97.84 -44.56
C LYS A 298 -81.55 97.41 -43.30
N LEU A 299 -80.62 98.24 -42.80
CA LEU A 299 -79.88 98.07 -41.56
C LEU A 299 -80.78 98.19 -40.35
N LYS A 300 -81.78 99.09 -40.33
CA LYS A 300 -82.78 99.17 -39.26
C LYS A 300 -83.68 97.93 -39.21
N ARG A 301 -84.16 97.45 -40.36
CA ARG A 301 -84.90 96.15 -40.42
C ARG A 301 -83.99 94.99 -40.04
N MET A 302 -82.74 95.00 -40.50
CA MET A 302 -81.72 94.03 -40.12
C MET A 302 -81.39 94.12 -38.63
N ASN A 303 -81.47 95.29 -38.01
CA ASN A 303 -81.22 95.47 -36.58
C ASN A 303 -82.36 94.91 -35.74
N VAL A 304 -83.62 95.06 -36.18
CA VAL A 304 -84.77 94.38 -35.53
C VAL A 304 -84.68 92.87 -35.70
N ILE A 305 -84.33 92.38 -36.90
CA ILE A 305 -84.05 90.94 -37.12
C ILE A 305 -82.88 90.50 -36.24
N ARG A 306 -81.83 91.32 -36.10
CA ARG A 306 -80.68 91.06 -35.24
C ARG A 306 -81.09 91.01 -33.78
N GLN A 307 -81.98 91.88 -33.33
CA GLN A 307 -82.50 91.92 -31.96
C GLN A 307 -83.38 90.70 -31.66
N LEU A 308 -84.20 90.27 -32.63
CA LEU A 308 -84.98 89.04 -32.55
C LEU A 308 -84.05 87.80 -32.57
N TYR A 309 -82.99 87.83 -33.38
CA TYR A 309 -81.95 86.81 -33.40
C TYR A 309 -81.15 86.79 -32.09
N THR A 310 -80.87 87.95 -31.50
CA THR A 310 -80.25 88.08 -30.17
C THR A 310 -81.16 87.48 -29.11
N THR A 311 -82.46 87.72 -29.15
CA THR A 311 -83.41 87.12 -28.19
C THR A 311 -83.49 85.59 -28.35
N ILE A 312 -83.52 85.10 -29.59
CA ILE A 312 -83.48 83.65 -29.87
C ILE A 312 -82.13 83.05 -29.44
N LEU A 313 -81.03 83.78 -29.64
CA LEU A 313 -79.70 83.35 -29.25
C LEU A 313 -79.54 83.35 -27.73
N GLU A 314 -80.04 84.36 -27.02
CA GLU A 314 -80.08 84.42 -25.56
C GLU A 314 -80.90 83.26 -24.99
N LYS A 315 -82.08 82.99 -25.57
CA LYS A 315 -82.87 81.81 -25.19
C LYS A 315 -82.09 80.53 -25.43
N LYS A 316 -81.45 80.38 -26.59
CA LYS A 316 -80.62 79.21 -26.89
C LYS A 316 -79.42 79.09 -25.95
N MET A 317 -78.79 80.21 -25.58
CA MET A 317 -77.69 80.23 -24.61
C MET A 317 -78.16 79.86 -23.20
N SER A 318 -79.37 80.30 -22.80
CA SER A 318 -80.00 79.91 -21.55
C SER A 318 -80.33 78.41 -21.54
N ASP A 319 -80.91 77.89 -22.63
CA ASP A 319 -81.19 76.45 -22.78
C ASP A 319 -79.88 75.63 -22.77
N ASP A 320 -78.82 76.13 -23.42
CA ASP A 320 -77.48 75.52 -23.42
C ASP A 320 -76.84 75.59 -22.01
N GLU A 321 -77.05 76.67 -21.25
CA GLU A 321 -76.57 76.84 -19.88
C GLU A 321 -77.29 75.90 -18.90
N GLU A 322 -78.61 75.78 -18.98
CA GLU A 322 -79.38 74.81 -18.20
C GLU A 322 -78.93 73.37 -18.52
N HIS A 323 -78.70 73.07 -19.81
CA HIS A 323 -78.18 71.78 -20.23
C HIS A 323 -76.75 71.53 -19.68
N LEU A 324 -75.85 72.52 -19.74
CA LEU A 324 -74.51 72.43 -19.17
C LEU A 324 -74.53 72.28 -17.64
N SER A 325 -75.41 72.99 -16.95
CA SER A 325 -75.58 72.89 -15.49
C SER A 325 -76.11 71.51 -15.08
N SER A 326 -77.07 70.95 -15.82
CA SER A 326 -77.55 69.58 -15.62
C SER A 326 -76.41 68.57 -15.81
N LEU A 327 -75.61 68.75 -16.87
CA LEU A 327 -74.45 67.91 -17.19
C LEU A 327 -73.37 68.01 -16.09
N GLU A 328 -73.06 69.20 -15.60
CA GLU A 328 -72.14 69.42 -14.48
C GLU A 328 -72.63 68.76 -13.18
N ASN A 329 -73.93 68.85 -12.87
CA ASN A 329 -74.53 68.17 -11.73
C ASN A 329 -74.43 66.64 -11.85
N THR A 330 -74.65 66.07 -13.05
CA THR A 330 -74.43 64.64 -13.27
C THR A 330 -72.97 64.25 -13.09
N PHE A 331 -72.03 65.10 -13.52
CA PHE A 331 -70.60 64.87 -13.30
C PHE A 331 -70.20 64.96 -11.83
N HIS A 332 -70.74 65.92 -11.08
CA HIS A 332 -70.52 65.98 -9.64
C HIS A 332 -71.05 64.74 -8.92
N ARG A 333 -72.24 64.25 -9.31
CA ARG A 333 -72.79 63.02 -8.77
C ARG A 333 -71.90 61.81 -9.11
N LEU A 334 -71.44 61.72 -10.36
CA LEU A 334 -70.55 60.65 -10.81
C LEU A 334 -69.21 60.69 -10.07
N ARG A 335 -68.63 61.88 -9.88
CA ARG A 335 -67.40 62.13 -9.11
C ARG A 335 -67.57 61.71 -7.65
N ASN A 336 -68.69 62.07 -7.02
CA ASN A 336 -68.97 61.69 -5.63
C ASN A 336 -69.15 60.18 -5.46
N VAL A 337 -69.80 59.50 -6.41
CA VAL A 337 -70.03 58.04 -6.35
C VAL A 337 -68.76 57.24 -6.67
N THR A 338 -67.97 57.69 -7.64
CA THR A 338 -66.78 56.95 -8.11
C THR A 338 -65.49 57.33 -7.37
N GLY A 339 -65.48 58.48 -6.67
CA GLY A 339 -64.28 59.04 -6.04
C GLY A 339 -63.23 59.54 -7.03
N LEU A 340 -63.50 59.51 -8.33
CA LEU A 340 -62.57 59.94 -9.37
C LEU A 340 -62.80 61.42 -9.67
N SER A 341 -61.81 62.25 -9.35
CA SER A 341 -61.89 63.71 -9.49
C SER A 341 -61.77 64.20 -10.93
N ASN A 342 -61.27 63.37 -11.84
CA ASN A 342 -61.04 63.71 -13.24
C ASN A 342 -61.97 62.91 -14.15
N VAL A 343 -62.84 63.63 -14.88
CA VAL A 343 -63.81 63.04 -15.82
C VAL A 343 -63.12 62.35 -16.98
N GLU A 344 -62.01 62.92 -17.48
CA GLU A 344 -61.24 62.33 -18.58
C GLU A 344 -60.70 60.96 -18.18
N GLU A 345 -60.27 60.80 -16.92
CA GLU A 345 -59.78 59.53 -16.40
C GLU A 345 -60.90 58.47 -16.33
N VAL A 346 -62.15 58.87 -16.05
CA VAL A 346 -63.29 57.95 -16.05
C VAL A 346 -63.61 57.49 -17.47
N VAL A 347 -63.63 58.40 -18.44
CA VAL A 347 -63.88 58.08 -19.85
C VAL A 347 -62.75 57.21 -20.40
N GLU A 348 -61.50 57.53 -20.11
CA GLU A 348 -60.34 56.73 -20.50
C GLU A 348 -60.38 55.33 -19.84
N LYS A 349 -60.71 55.24 -18.55
CA LYS A 349 -60.89 53.93 -17.87
C LYS A 349 -62.05 53.13 -18.47
N PHE A 350 -63.14 53.78 -18.88
CA PHE A 350 -64.26 53.10 -19.51
C PHE A 350 -63.89 52.57 -20.90
N LEU A 351 -63.26 53.41 -21.75
CA LEU A 351 -62.79 53.01 -23.07
C LEU A 351 -61.71 51.91 -23.00
N THR A 352 -60.82 51.99 -22.00
CA THR A 352 -59.76 51.00 -21.78
C THR A 352 -60.22 49.78 -20.96
N ARG A 353 -61.44 49.76 -20.44
CA ARG A 353 -61.95 48.64 -19.62
C ARG A 353 -62.04 47.38 -20.45
N THR A 354 -62.60 47.45 -21.65
CA THR A 354 -62.76 46.29 -22.53
C THR A 354 -61.41 45.74 -22.97
N THR A 355 -60.44 46.62 -23.27
CA THR A 355 -59.09 46.18 -23.67
C THR A 355 -58.32 45.58 -22.49
N LYS A 356 -58.38 46.18 -21.30
CA LYS A 356 -57.78 45.62 -20.08
C LYS A 356 -58.43 44.29 -19.68
N ASN A 357 -59.75 44.16 -19.79
CA ASN A 357 -60.44 42.89 -19.53
C ASN A 357 -60.02 41.82 -20.55
N ALA A 358 -59.89 42.17 -21.83
CA ALA A 358 -59.38 41.25 -22.84
C ALA A 358 -57.94 40.82 -22.52
N GLN A 359 -57.06 41.74 -22.11
CA GLN A 359 -55.69 41.43 -21.69
C GLN A 359 -55.65 40.53 -20.45
N LEU A 360 -56.51 40.78 -19.45
CA LEU A 360 -56.61 39.92 -18.28
C LEU A 360 -57.11 38.52 -18.66
N GLN A 361 -58.05 38.42 -19.59
CA GLN A 361 -58.52 37.14 -20.10
C GLN A 361 -57.40 36.39 -20.83
N THR A 362 -56.62 37.05 -21.70
CA THR A 362 -55.47 36.42 -22.36
C THR A 362 -54.42 35.94 -21.37
N VAL A 363 -54.12 36.74 -20.33
CA VAL A 363 -53.18 36.34 -19.27
C VAL A 363 -53.73 35.17 -18.46
N ALA A 364 -55.03 35.16 -18.14
CA ALA A 364 -55.68 34.04 -17.44
C ALA A 364 -55.63 32.75 -18.28
N ASP A 365 -55.84 32.84 -19.59
CA ASP A 365 -55.77 31.71 -20.51
C ASP A 365 -54.32 31.20 -20.66
N GLU A 366 -53.33 32.09 -20.75
CA GLU A 366 -51.90 31.74 -20.77
C GLU A 366 -51.45 31.05 -19.49
N LEU A 367 -51.87 31.58 -18.33
CA LEU A 367 -51.59 30.95 -17.03
C LEU A 367 -52.26 29.59 -16.91
N SER A 368 -53.49 29.44 -17.40
CA SER A 368 -54.20 28.16 -17.42
C SER A 368 -53.46 27.12 -18.29
N LYS A 369 -53.00 27.51 -19.48
CA LYS A 369 -52.16 26.67 -20.35
C LYS A 369 -50.84 26.29 -19.68
N LYS A 370 -50.20 27.23 -18.98
CA LYS A 370 -48.95 26.97 -18.24
C LYS A 370 -49.16 25.96 -17.12
N ILE A 371 -50.25 26.10 -16.36
CA ILE A 371 -50.62 25.13 -15.30
C ILE A 371 -50.85 23.74 -15.90
N GLU A 372 -51.54 23.65 -17.04
CA GLU A 372 -51.78 22.37 -17.71
C GLU A 372 -50.48 21.72 -18.21
N SER A 373 -49.59 22.50 -18.82
CA SER A 373 -48.25 22.04 -19.23
C SER A 373 -47.44 21.49 -18.05
N LEU A 374 -47.38 22.23 -16.93
CA LEU A 374 -46.69 21.78 -15.72
C LEU A 374 -47.32 20.53 -15.10
N LYS A 375 -48.65 20.36 -15.18
CA LYS A 375 -49.33 19.14 -14.74
C LYS A 375 -48.92 17.93 -15.60
N VAL A 376 -48.84 18.09 -16.92
CA VAL A 376 -48.38 17.04 -17.85
C VAL A 376 -46.92 16.68 -17.58
N GLU A 377 -46.05 17.68 -17.39
CA GLU A 377 -44.64 17.46 -17.07
C GLU A 377 -44.46 16.75 -15.72
N ASN A 378 -45.17 17.19 -14.68
CA ASN A 378 -45.14 16.52 -13.37
C ASN A 378 -45.60 15.07 -13.46
N LYS A 379 -46.68 14.81 -14.22
CA LYS A 379 -47.15 13.44 -14.49
C LYS A 379 -46.07 12.62 -15.19
N LYS A 380 -45.39 13.18 -16.20
CA LYS A 380 -44.28 12.52 -16.90
C LYS A 380 -43.12 12.20 -15.94
N SER A 381 -42.69 13.15 -15.12
CA SER A 381 -41.62 12.93 -14.13
C SER A 381 -42.01 11.88 -13.08
N ARG A 382 -43.27 11.85 -12.63
CA ARG A 382 -43.77 10.79 -11.76
C ARG A 382 -43.75 9.42 -12.43
N THR A 383 -44.17 9.32 -13.69
CA THR A 383 -44.09 8.05 -14.44
C THR A 383 -42.64 7.59 -14.64
N GLN A 384 -41.70 8.52 -14.85
CA GLN A 384 -40.27 8.19 -14.93
C GLN A 384 -39.72 7.73 -13.58
N LEU A 385 -40.12 8.37 -12.48
CA LEU A 385 -39.74 7.95 -11.14
C LEU A 385 -40.29 6.55 -10.83
N GLU A 386 -41.55 6.28 -11.15
CA GLU A 386 -42.15 4.95 -11.02
C GLU A 386 -41.45 3.91 -11.90
N GLU A 387 -41.02 4.28 -13.11
CA GLU A 387 -40.24 3.39 -13.96
C GLU A 387 -38.86 3.09 -13.37
N ILE A 388 -38.16 4.10 -12.83
CA ILE A 388 -36.89 3.91 -12.13
C ILE A 388 -37.09 3.02 -10.91
N ILE A 389 -38.11 3.30 -10.08
CA ILE A 389 -38.46 2.47 -8.93
C ILE A 389 -38.75 1.04 -9.38
N ARG A 390 -39.54 0.83 -10.44
CA ARG A 390 -39.79 -0.52 -10.99
C ARG A 390 -38.54 -1.17 -11.57
N ARG A 391 -37.61 -0.43 -12.16
CA ARG A 391 -36.31 -0.97 -12.60
C ARG A 391 -35.43 -1.33 -11.41
N THR A 392 -35.43 -0.51 -10.36
CA THR A 392 -34.66 -0.74 -9.13
C THR A 392 -35.26 -1.84 -8.26
N GLU A 393 -36.58 -1.99 -8.24
CA GLU A 393 -37.30 -3.04 -7.51
C GLU A 393 -37.42 -4.33 -8.33
N GLY A 394 -37.49 -4.23 -9.67
CA GLY A 394 -37.58 -5.34 -10.62
C GLY A 394 -36.23 -5.97 -10.97
N ASN A 395 -35.12 -5.21 -10.95
CA ASN A 395 -33.79 -5.79 -10.85
C ASN A 395 -33.56 -6.17 -9.39
N ALA A 396 -33.77 -7.45 -9.08
CA ALA A 396 -33.32 -8.16 -7.88
C ALA A 396 -32.22 -7.43 -7.09
N GLY A 397 -32.67 -6.60 -6.14
CA GLY A 397 -31.82 -5.77 -5.30
C GLY A 397 -30.77 -6.59 -4.55
N ASN A 398 -29.60 -5.98 -4.38
CA ASN A 398 -28.44 -6.43 -3.63
C ASN A 398 -27.70 -7.70 -4.08
N ARG A 399 -28.29 -8.65 -4.83
CA ARG A 399 -27.58 -9.91 -5.13
C ARG A 399 -26.42 -9.72 -6.10
N GLU A 400 -26.56 -8.90 -7.13
CA GLU A 400 -25.44 -8.59 -8.04
C GLU A 400 -24.35 -7.77 -7.35
N VAL A 401 -24.73 -6.82 -6.48
CA VAL A 401 -23.78 -6.06 -5.67
C VAL A 401 -23.02 -6.98 -4.71
N TYR A 402 -23.70 -7.94 -4.06
CA TYR A 402 -23.03 -8.93 -3.22
C TYR A 402 -22.15 -9.87 -4.05
N ASN A 403 -22.57 -10.29 -5.25
CA ASN A 403 -21.73 -11.10 -6.13
C ASN A 403 -20.49 -10.32 -6.59
N GLU A 404 -20.60 -9.02 -6.87
CA GLU A 404 -19.49 -8.16 -7.24
C GLU A 404 -18.54 -7.95 -6.06
N VAL A 405 -19.07 -7.70 -4.86
CA VAL A 405 -18.28 -7.63 -3.62
C VAL A 405 -17.58 -8.96 -3.33
N ASP A 406 -18.26 -10.10 -3.47
CA ASP A 406 -17.66 -11.44 -3.30
C ASP A 406 -16.58 -11.72 -4.35
N LEU A 407 -16.76 -11.27 -5.59
CA LEU A 407 -15.75 -11.38 -6.64
C LEU A 407 -14.52 -10.55 -6.28
N ILE A 408 -14.72 -9.31 -5.82
CA ILE A 408 -13.65 -8.42 -5.37
C ILE A 408 -12.92 -9.05 -4.18
N ASP A 409 -13.64 -9.55 -3.16
CA ASP A 409 -13.04 -10.20 -2.00
C ASP A 409 -12.22 -11.44 -2.38
N ASN A 410 -12.70 -12.23 -3.34
CA ASN A 410 -11.97 -13.38 -3.86
C ASN A 410 -10.70 -12.96 -4.62
N THR A 411 -10.75 -11.90 -5.43
CA THR A 411 -9.57 -11.39 -6.15
C THR A 411 -8.55 -10.80 -5.18
N VAL A 412 -8.98 -10.05 -4.16
CA VAL A 412 -8.12 -9.51 -3.11
C VAL A 412 -7.47 -10.63 -2.31
N ARG A 413 -8.23 -11.65 -1.91
CA ARG A 413 -7.68 -12.82 -1.18
C ARG A 413 -6.68 -13.59 -2.02
N SER A 414 -6.94 -13.77 -3.32
CA SER A 414 -5.99 -14.39 -4.25
C SER A 414 -4.70 -13.57 -4.39
N ALA A 415 -4.80 -12.25 -4.49
CA ALA A 415 -3.64 -11.36 -4.58
C ALA A 415 -2.78 -11.37 -3.30
N VAL A 416 -3.42 -11.41 -2.12
CA VAL A 416 -2.73 -11.54 -0.83
C VAL A 416 -1.98 -12.87 -0.74
N ASN A 417 -2.61 -13.98 -1.12
CA ASN A 417 -1.97 -15.30 -1.13
C ASN A 417 -0.77 -15.34 -2.09
N GLN A 418 -0.89 -14.76 -3.29
CA GLN A 418 0.24 -14.66 -4.23
C GLN A 418 1.39 -13.80 -3.69
N CYS A 419 1.08 -12.72 -2.96
CA CYS A 419 2.08 -11.88 -2.31
C CYS A 419 2.82 -12.65 -1.19
N GLU A 420 2.09 -13.39 -0.36
CA GLU A 420 2.67 -14.25 0.68
C GLU A 420 3.53 -15.35 0.07
N ASP A 421 3.07 -16.03 -0.98
CA ASP A 421 3.85 -17.05 -1.70
C ASP A 421 5.12 -16.47 -2.32
N SER A 422 5.05 -15.25 -2.86
CA SER A 422 6.23 -14.54 -3.38
C SER A 422 7.21 -14.21 -2.25
N LYS A 423 6.72 -13.75 -1.10
CA LYS A 423 7.55 -13.47 0.10
C LYS A 423 8.18 -14.74 0.66
N GLN A 424 7.43 -15.86 0.71
CA GLN A 424 7.96 -17.16 1.11
C GLN A 424 9.03 -17.68 0.14
N ARG A 425 8.82 -17.51 -1.18
CA ARG A 425 9.85 -17.84 -2.18
C ARG A 425 11.09 -16.96 -2.05
N ALA A 426 10.92 -15.66 -1.85
CA ALA A 426 12.03 -14.72 -1.66
C ALA A 426 12.84 -15.03 -0.40
N THR A 427 12.18 -15.38 0.71
CA THR A 427 12.86 -15.78 1.95
C THR A 427 13.61 -17.11 1.79
N LYS A 428 13.00 -18.13 1.17
CA LYS A 428 13.68 -19.38 0.82
C LYS A 428 14.90 -19.14 -0.05
N LEU A 429 14.76 -18.33 -1.11
CA LEU A 429 15.86 -17.97 -2.00
C LEU A 429 16.98 -17.24 -1.25
N SER A 430 16.63 -16.31 -0.36
CA SER A 430 17.60 -15.58 0.47
C SER A 430 18.40 -16.51 1.39
N VAL A 431 17.75 -17.53 1.97
CA VAL A 431 18.43 -18.55 2.79
C VAL A 431 19.37 -19.38 1.91
N THR A 432 18.91 -19.88 0.76
CA THR A 432 19.77 -20.67 -0.15
C THR A 432 20.95 -19.87 -0.68
N ILE A 433 20.77 -18.57 -0.96
CA ILE A 433 21.87 -17.68 -1.36
C ILE A 433 22.84 -17.48 -0.19
N GLY A 434 22.34 -17.36 1.05
CA GLY A 434 23.16 -17.30 2.25
C GLY A 434 24.05 -18.54 2.40
N GLU A 435 23.45 -19.72 2.29
CA GLU A 435 24.16 -21.00 2.33
C GLU A 435 25.20 -21.12 1.22
N LEU A 436 24.85 -20.75 -0.02
CA LEU A 436 25.78 -20.76 -1.16
C LEU A 436 27.01 -19.88 -0.91
N ARG A 437 26.80 -18.68 -0.34
CA ARG A 437 27.89 -17.74 -0.02
C ARG A 437 28.84 -18.33 1.01
N GLU A 438 28.31 -18.99 2.03
CA GLU A 438 29.13 -19.69 3.02
C GLU A 438 29.88 -20.86 2.41
N THR A 439 29.24 -21.68 1.56
CA THR A 439 29.91 -22.82 0.93
C THR A 439 31.02 -22.36 0.00
N VAL A 440 30.78 -21.34 -0.83
CA VAL A 440 31.79 -20.79 -1.75
C VAL A 440 33.00 -20.24 -0.97
N SER A 441 32.76 -19.50 0.12
CA SER A 441 33.84 -19.01 1.00
C SER A 441 34.64 -20.15 1.63
N ARG A 442 33.98 -21.21 2.12
CA ARG A 442 34.67 -22.39 2.68
C ARG A 442 35.48 -23.12 1.61
N PHE A 443 34.95 -23.28 0.40
CA PHE A 443 35.65 -23.93 -0.71
C PHE A 443 36.85 -23.12 -1.18
N LEU A 444 36.68 -21.82 -1.45
CA LEU A 444 37.79 -20.92 -1.79
C LEU A 444 38.87 -20.93 -0.72
N SER A 445 38.47 -20.96 0.56
CA SER A 445 39.44 -20.98 1.66
C SER A 445 40.29 -22.26 1.68
N LYS A 446 39.69 -23.41 1.34
CA LYS A 446 40.41 -24.68 1.20
C LYS A 446 41.29 -24.72 -0.03
N VAL A 447 40.81 -24.19 -1.16
CA VAL A 447 41.51 -24.22 -2.44
C VAL A 447 42.74 -23.30 -2.41
N GLN A 448 42.61 -22.11 -1.82
CA GLN A 448 43.68 -21.12 -1.78
C GLN A 448 44.59 -21.23 -0.53
N ASN A 449 44.27 -22.12 0.42
CA ASN A 449 44.91 -22.18 1.75
C ASN A 449 44.96 -20.81 2.48
N LYS A 450 43.99 -19.94 2.22
CA LYS A 450 43.86 -18.61 2.82
C LYS A 450 42.43 -18.43 3.31
N VAL A 451 42.23 -17.75 4.45
CA VAL A 451 40.88 -17.49 4.95
C VAL A 451 40.23 -16.42 4.06
N VAL A 452 39.27 -16.84 3.23
CA VAL A 452 38.52 -15.94 2.33
C VAL A 452 37.20 -15.54 3.00
N PRO A 453 36.94 -14.24 3.25
CA PRO A 453 35.70 -13.79 3.88
C PRO A 453 34.47 -14.09 3.03
N VAL A 454 33.29 -14.18 3.66
CA VAL A 454 32.03 -14.50 2.97
C VAL A 454 31.73 -13.45 1.89
N PRO A 455 31.69 -13.81 0.60
CA PRO A 455 31.55 -12.85 -0.50
C PRO A 455 30.20 -12.15 -0.43
N SER A 456 30.11 -10.88 -0.82
CA SER A 456 28.83 -10.16 -0.87
C SER A 456 27.90 -10.78 -1.93
N VAL A 457 26.57 -10.59 -1.82
CA VAL A 457 25.61 -11.14 -2.81
C VAL A 457 25.93 -10.66 -4.23
N LYS A 458 26.39 -9.41 -4.38
CA LYS A 458 26.77 -8.83 -5.69
C LYS A 458 28.02 -9.49 -6.28
N ASN A 459 28.95 -9.90 -5.42
CA ASN A 459 30.24 -10.46 -5.82
C ASN A 459 30.23 -12.00 -5.82
N LEU A 460 29.06 -12.62 -5.57
CA LEU A 460 28.91 -14.07 -5.49
C LEU A 460 29.21 -14.72 -6.84
N SER A 461 28.75 -14.13 -7.94
CA SER A 461 29.04 -14.62 -9.30
C SER A 461 30.54 -14.61 -9.59
N GLU A 462 31.23 -13.52 -9.24
CA GLU A 462 32.69 -13.38 -9.43
C GLU A 462 33.46 -14.39 -8.57
N SER A 463 33.00 -14.62 -7.33
CA SER A 463 33.62 -15.58 -6.41
C SER A 463 33.43 -17.03 -6.87
N ILE A 464 32.29 -17.35 -7.49
CA ILE A 464 32.05 -18.67 -8.10
C ILE A 464 32.97 -18.87 -9.30
N HIS A 465 33.12 -17.86 -10.16
CA HIS A 465 34.07 -17.94 -11.28
C HIS A 465 35.52 -18.08 -10.80
N LEU A 466 35.91 -17.36 -9.76
CA LEU A 466 37.24 -17.49 -9.17
C LEU A 466 37.46 -18.91 -8.63
N LEU A 467 36.48 -19.46 -7.92
CA LEU A 467 36.53 -20.83 -7.41
C LEU A 467 36.69 -21.85 -8.54
N ASP A 468 35.95 -21.68 -9.64
CA ASP A 468 35.99 -22.58 -10.79
C ASP A 468 37.37 -22.54 -11.49
N VAL A 469 37.96 -21.36 -11.63
CA VAL A 469 39.32 -21.17 -12.17
C VAL A 469 40.36 -21.86 -11.28
N ASP A 470 40.34 -21.59 -9.97
CA ASP A 470 41.31 -22.16 -9.03
C ASP A 470 41.16 -23.69 -8.91
N LEU A 471 39.92 -24.20 -8.94
CA LEU A 471 39.64 -25.63 -8.93
C LEU A 471 40.19 -26.30 -10.19
N THR A 472 40.01 -25.64 -11.35
CA THR A 472 40.55 -26.13 -12.64
C THR A 472 42.07 -26.15 -12.63
N GLU A 473 42.72 -25.14 -12.04
CA GLU A 473 44.18 -25.10 -11.89
C GLU A 473 44.69 -26.20 -10.96
N MET A 474 44.01 -26.41 -9.82
CA MET A 474 44.33 -27.50 -8.89
C MET A 474 44.16 -28.87 -9.54
N MET A 475 43.07 -29.10 -10.27
CA MET A 475 42.85 -30.34 -11.03
C MET A 475 43.95 -30.54 -12.08
N LYS A 476 44.36 -29.50 -12.80
CA LYS A 476 45.49 -29.58 -13.74
C LYS A 476 46.80 -29.93 -13.05
N ALA A 477 47.09 -29.36 -11.88
CA ALA A 477 48.29 -29.67 -11.10
C ALA A 477 48.27 -31.12 -10.58
N VAL A 478 47.11 -31.59 -10.11
CA VAL A 478 46.93 -33.00 -9.70
C VAL A 478 47.12 -33.93 -10.89
N SER A 479 46.50 -33.65 -12.05
CA SER A 479 46.68 -34.45 -13.26
C SER A 479 48.12 -34.45 -13.77
N ALA A 480 48.83 -33.32 -13.68
CA ALA A 480 50.24 -33.24 -14.04
C ALA A 480 51.13 -34.03 -13.06
N ASN A 481 50.81 -34.03 -11.76
CA ASN A 481 51.52 -34.81 -10.76
C ASN A 481 51.26 -36.32 -10.91
N LEU A 482 50.03 -36.71 -11.30
CA LEU A 482 49.70 -38.10 -11.61
C LEU A 482 50.43 -38.56 -12.89
N ALA A 483 50.41 -37.75 -13.95
CA ALA A 483 51.15 -38.06 -15.18
C ALA A 483 52.67 -38.19 -14.95
N LYS A 484 53.26 -37.35 -14.08
CA LYS A 484 54.67 -37.48 -13.69
C LYS A 484 54.97 -38.73 -12.85
N LYS A 485 53.97 -39.22 -12.10
CA LYS A 485 54.10 -40.41 -11.28
C LYS A 485 54.01 -41.69 -12.13
N ASP A 486 53.21 -41.65 -13.20
CA ASP A 486 53.12 -42.74 -14.17
C ASP A 486 54.40 -42.92 -15.00
N ASP A 487 55.24 -41.88 -15.14
CA ASP A 487 56.55 -41.97 -15.82
C ASP A 487 57.69 -42.52 -14.92
N GLU A 488 57.52 -42.56 -13.58
CA GLU A 488 58.55 -43.06 -12.63
C GLU A 488 58.28 -44.48 -12.07
N GLU A 489 57.12 -45.10 -12.36
CA GLU A 489 56.79 -46.47 -11.92
C GLU A 489 56.59 -47.41 -13.13
N ILE A 490 57.63 -47.59 -13.96
CA ILE A 490 57.79 -48.83 -14.76
C ILE A 490 58.61 -49.80 -13.91
N GLY A 491 57.92 -50.52 -13.01
CA GLY A 491 58.57 -51.44 -12.09
C GLY A 491 57.57 -52.32 -11.33
N ASP A 492 57.12 -53.37 -12.02
CA ASP A 492 56.52 -54.60 -11.52
C ASP A 492 55.06 -54.67 -11.03
N SER A 493 54.35 -55.60 -11.68
CA SER A 493 53.02 -56.17 -11.41
C SER A 493 52.96 -56.93 -10.05
N PRO A 494 51.80 -57.37 -9.49
CA PRO A 494 50.64 -57.88 -10.22
C PRO A 494 49.22 -57.67 -9.62
N THR A 495 48.25 -57.85 -10.52
CA THR A 495 46.86 -58.35 -10.36
C THR A 495 46.33 -58.62 -8.95
N ARG A 496 45.21 -57.98 -8.58
CA ARG A 496 44.11 -58.68 -7.92
C ARG A 496 42.74 -58.03 -8.09
N ASP A 497 41.84 -58.90 -8.51
CA ASP A 497 40.41 -58.80 -8.78
C ASP A 497 39.57 -58.82 -7.46
N ARG A 498 38.31 -58.35 -7.57
CA ARG A 498 37.21 -58.21 -6.56
C ARG A 498 37.26 -56.93 -5.70
N GLY A 499 36.36 -55.96 -5.77
CA GLY A 499 34.96 -55.97 -6.20
C GLY A 499 34.03 -56.08 -4.99
N ASP A 500 33.74 -54.98 -4.28
CA ASP A 500 32.42 -54.69 -3.68
C ASP A 500 32.35 -53.29 -3.03
N GLY A 501 31.17 -52.68 -3.06
CA GLY A 501 30.75 -51.74 -2.01
C GLY A 501 31.01 -50.25 -2.17
N ASN A 502 30.57 -49.61 -3.27
CA ASN A 502 30.34 -48.16 -3.25
C ASN A 502 28.85 -47.86 -3.47
N GLN A 503 28.08 -47.89 -2.38
CA GLN A 503 26.66 -47.55 -2.39
C GLN A 503 26.49 -46.05 -2.64
N SER A 504 26.04 -45.76 -3.85
CA SER A 504 25.63 -44.44 -4.32
C SER A 504 24.43 -43.91 -3.52
N PHE A 505 24.61 -42.70 -2.99
CA PHE A 505 23.68 -41.94 -2.14
C PHE A 505 22.42 -41.42 -2.87
N SER A 506 22.06 -41.99 -4.03
CA SER A 506 21.05 -41.44 -4.95
C SER A 506 19.66 -42.10 -4.86
N LYS A 507 19.37 -42.91 -3.82
CA LYS A 507 18.07 -43.62 -3.67
C LYS A 507 17.19 -43.16 -2.49
N ILE A 508 17.22 -41.88 -2.11
CA ILE A 508 16.26 -41.31 -1.12
C ILE A 508 15.08 -40.59 -1.80
N ALA A 509 15.11 -40.40 -3.12
CA ALA A 509 14.01 -39.78 -3.86
C ALA A 509 13.14 -40.84 -4.56
N GLY A 510 11.96 -41.12 -4.00
CA GLY A 510 10.90 -41.89 -4.67
C GLY A 510 10.37 -43.05 -3.81
N ASN A 511 9.08 -43.00 -3.50
CA ASN A 511 8.25 -44.01 -2.85
C ASN A 511 8.31 -44.17 -1.31
N ASN A 512 9.45 -43.98 -0.64
CA ASN A 512 9.49 -44.16 0.83
C ASN A 512 9.03 -42.92 1.64
N LEU A 513 9.18 -41.72 1.11
CA LEU A 513 8.72 -40.50 1.80
C LEU A 513 7.19 -40.42 1.89
N GLY A 514 6.48 -40.89 0.87
CA GLY A 514 5.02 -40.96 0.85
C GLY A 514 4.46 -41.90 1.93
N LYS A 515 5.10 -43.07 2.13
CA LYS A 515 4.73 -44.01 3.19
C LYS A 515 5.02 -43.43 4.58
N ILE A 516 6.11 -42.69 4.76
CA ILE A 516 6.46 -42.06 6.04
C ILE A 516 5.49 -40.90 6.38
N MET A 517 5.08 -40.08 5.41
CA MET A 517 4.07 -39.05 5.65
C MET A 517 2.68 -39.63 5.91
N TYR A 518 2.28 -40.66 5.15
CA TYR A 518 1.00 -41.32 5.36
C TYR A 518 0.93 -42.01 6.73
N HIS A 519 2.02 -42.68 7.13
CA HIS A 519 2.13 -43.28 8.46
C HIS A 519 2.07 -42.19 9.55
N LYS A 520 2.82 -41.09 9.41
CA LYS A 520 2.75 -39.98 10.37
C LYS A 520 1.38 -39.31 10.46
N MET A 521 0.64 -39.16 9.37
CA MET A 521 -0.73 -38.64 9.40
C MET A 521 -1.72 -39.60 10.06
N MET A 522 -1.49 -40.91 9.93
CA MET A 522 -2.37 -41.92 10.52
C MET A 522 -2.04 -42.23 11.99
N THR A 523 -0.81 -41.97 12.44
CA THR A 523 -0.36 -42.24 13.81
C THR A 523 -0.31 -41.00 14.71
N THR A 524 -0.58 -39.80 14.19
CA THR A 524 -0.75 -38.62 15.04
C THR A 524 -2.09 -38.70 15.77
N GLU A 525 -2.02 -38.92 17.08
CA GLU A 525 -3.19 -38.82 17.96
C GLU A 525 -3.79 -37.42 17.90
N PRO A 526 -5.12 -37.28 17.82
CA PRO A 526 -5.78 -35.98 17.79
C PRO A 526 -5.49 -35.23 19.10
N ASP A 527 -4.95 -34.02 18.99
CA ASP A 527 -4.68 -33.14 20.13
C ASP A 527 -5.98 -32.82 20.88
N GLN A 528 -6.17 -33.48 22.04
CA GLN A 528 -7.31 -33.26 22.95
C GLN A 528 -7.07 -32.08 23.92
N SER A 529 -6.04 -31.26 23.69
CA SER A 529 -5.79 -30.08 24.50
C SER A 529 -6.97 -29.08 24.40
N PRO A 530 -7.47 -28.53 25.53
CA PRO A 530 -8.61 -27.60 25.56
C PRO A 530 -8.32 -26.23 24.90
N ARG A 531 -7.18 -26.07 24.22
CA ARG A 531 -6.78 -24.84 23.52
C ARG A 531 -7.22 -24.78 22.06
N ASN A 532 -7.88 -25.80 21.52
CA ASN A 532 -8.13 -25.87 20.07
C ASN A 532 -9.61 -25.95 19.66
N VAL A 533 -10.43 -25.02 20.16
CA VAL A 533 -11.66 -24.57 19.47
C VAL A 533 -11.84 -23.07 19.74
N ARG A 534 -11.25 -22.20 18.91
CA ARG A 534 -11.73 -20.81 18.80
C ARG A 534 -12.81 -20.77 17.71
N VAL A 535 -14.03 -21.16 18.07
CA VAL A 535 -15.21 -20.68 17.36
C VAL A 535 -15.40 -19.24 17.82
N HIS A 536 -15.00 -18.28 16.98
CA HIS A 536 -15.42 -16.89 17.16
C HIS A 536 -16.93 -16.82 16.89
N THR A 537 -17.72 -16.86 17.96
CA THR A 537 -19.13 -16.46 17.88
C THR A 537 -19.16 -15.00 17.48
N LYS A 538 -19.49 -14.74 16.21
CA LYS A 538 -19.67 -13.38 15.70
C LYS A 538 -20.71 -12.68 16.58
N LEU A 539 -20.34 -11.52 17.12
CA LEU A 539 -21.30 -10.64 17.80
C LEU A 539 -22.45 -10.34 16.83
N ASN A 540 -23.67 -10.39 17.36
CA ASN A 540 -24.87 -10.08 16.61
C ASN A 540 -24.79 -8.63 16.07
N MET A 541 -25.10 -8.44 14.79
CA MET A 541 -25.01 -7.17 14.05
C MET A 541 -25.71 -5.99 14.76
N VAL A 542 -26.76 -6.27 15.53
CA VAL A 542 -27.50 -5.27 16.31
C VAL A 542 -26.67 -4.73 17.48
N GLN A 543 -25.79 -5.54 18.07
CA GLN A 543 -24.89 -5.12 19.14
C GLN A 543 -23.65 -4.40 18.59
N LEU A 544 -23.18 -4.79 17.40
CA LEU A 544 -22.07 -4.11 16.72
C LEU A 544 -22.47 -2.69 16.25
N GLY A 545 -23.73 -2.52 15.81
CA GLY A 545 -24.27 -1.21 15.46
C GLY A 545 -24.40 -0.26 16.66
N LYS A 546 -24.80 -0.78 17.83
CA LYS A 546 -24.88 0.01 19.07
C LYS A 546 -23.50 0.39 19.61
N ALA A 547 -22.51 -0.51 19.53
CA ALA A 547 -21.15 -0.19 19.91
C ALA A 547 -20.52 0.85 18.97
N ALA A 548 -20.74 0.76 17.66
CA ALA A 548 -20.23 1.74 16.70
C ALA A 548 -20.88 3.12 16.84
N GLN A 549 -22.17 3.19 17.21
CA GLN A 549 -22.84 4.47 17.48
C GLN A 549 -22.33 5.16 18.75
N ILE A 550 -21.91 4.40 19.78
CA ILE A 550 -21.37 4.98 21.02
C ILE A 550 -19.94 5.52 20.82
N THR A 551 -19.16 4.97 19.87
CA THR A 551 -17.78 5.41 19.60
C THR A 551 -17.65 6.50 18.53
N LEU A 552 -18.70 6.75 17.74
CA LEU A 552 -18.71 7.76 16.65
C LEU A 552 -19.20 9.14 17.08
N LEU A 553 -19.79 9.28 18.26
CA LEU A 553 -20.11 10.58 18.84
C LEU A 553 -19.08 10.92 19.91
N ASP A 554 -18.28 11.93 19.61
CA ASP A 554 -17.39 12.58 20.56
C ASP A 554 -18.21 12.99 21.80
N PRO A 555 -17.81 12.68 23.04
CA PRO A 555 -18.53 13.11 24.25
C PRO A 555 -18.78 14.62 24.27
N ASP A 556 -17.86 15.39 23.67
CA ASP A 556 -17.90 16.83 23.50
C ASP A 556 -18.92 17.34 22.46
N TYR A 557 -19.42 16.48 21.56
CA TYR A 557 -20.34 16.88 20.49
C TYR A 557 -21.78 17.06 20.99
N MET A 558 -22.17 16.32 22.04
CA MET A 558 -23.49 16.44 22.67
C MET A 558 -23.62 17.69 23.55
N ASP A 559 -22.50 18.21 24.07
CA ASP A 559 -22.49 19.41 24.92
C ASP A 559 -22.48 20.71 24.10
N LYS A 560 -22.00 20.66 22.84
CA LYS A 560 -21.84 21.85 21.98
C LYS A 560 -23.00 22.04 20.99
N HIS A 561 -23.85 21.03 20.78
CA HIS A 561 -24.99 21.10 19.85
C HIS A 561 -26.25 20.44 20.44
N PRO A 562 -26.96 21.11 21.37
CA PRO A 562 -28.28 20.64 21.76
C PRO A 562 -29.22 20.69 20.54
N PRO A 563 -30.03 19.64 20.31
CA PRO A 563 -30.92 19.58 19.15
C PRO A 563 -31.93 20.73 19.18
N PRO A 564 -32.16 21.42 18.05
CA PRO A 564 -33.08 22.54 17.98
C PRO A 564 -34.53 22.03 17.86
N SER A 565 -35.10 21.47 18.93
CA SER A 565 -36.55 21.46 19.17
C SER A 565 -36.89 20.88 20.55
N ALA A 566 -36.89 21.74 21.58
CA ALA A 566 -37.64 21.50 22.80
C ALA A 566 -37.96 22.81 23.54
N ALA A 567 -38.26 23.88 22.79
CA ALA A 567 -38.93 25.05 23.37
C ALA A 567 -40.45 24.80 23.40
N HIS A 568 -40.87 23.98 24.36
CA HIS A 568 -42.16 24.00 25.06
C HIS A 568 -42.45 22.62 25.67
N ASN A 569 -41.93 22.35 26.87
CA ASN A 569 -42.76 21.97 28.02
C ASN A 569 -41.90 21.69 29.26
N VAL A 570 -42.12 22.53 30.28
CA VAL A 570 -42.38 22.14 31.67
C VAL A 570 -41.28 21.34 32.40
N ARG A 571 -40.50 22.08 33.21
CA ARG A 571 -40.58 22.03 34.69
C ARG A 571 -40.65 20.61 35.27
N ASN A 572 -39.50 19.98 35.41
CA ASN A 572 -39.09 19.11 36.53
C ASN A 572 -37.92 18.23 36.09
N SER A 573 -36.70 18.56 36.51
CA SER A 573 -35.67 17.56 36.84
C SER A 573 -34.42 18.28 37.38
N ARG A 574 -34.54 18.78 38.60
CA ARG A 574 -33.42 18.84 39.55
C ARG A 574 -33.24 17.41 40.06
N LEU A 575 -31.98 16.99 40.26
CA LEU A 575 -31.49 15.65 40.66
C LEU A 575 -31.00 14.79 39.47
N LEU A 576 -29.72 14.92 39.14
CA LEU A 576 -28.74 13.83 39.20
C LEU A 576 -27.37 14.40 38.77
N GLU A 577 -26.72 15.08 39.70
CA GLU A 577 -25.25 15.08 39.79
C GLU A 577 -24.89 13.91 40.72
N ASP A 578 -23.73 13.29 40.49
CA ASP A 578 -23.15 12.11 41.15
C ASP A 578 -23.48 10.74 40.54
N ALA A 579 -22.62 10.29 39.62
CA ALA A 579 -22.15 8.88 39.57
C ALA A 579 -20.94 8.77 38.60
N VAL A 580 -19.75 8.89 39.18
CA VAL A 580 -18.53 8.29 38.64
C VAL A 580 -18.56 6.79 39.01
N GLU A 581 -17.96 5.98 38.12
CA GLU A 581 -17.45 4.61 38.34
C GLU A 581 -18.30 3.36 38.00
N GLU A 582 -17.54 2.41 37.41
CA GLU A 582 -17.74 0.97 37.22
C GLU A 582 -18.62 0.42 36.08
N GLY A 583 -17.92 -0.24 35.14
CA GLY A 583 -18.52 -1.07 34.10
C GLY A 583 -19.14 -2.34 34.67
N GLN A 584 -20.48 -2.37 34.71
CA GLN A 584 -21.24 -3.60 34.88
C GLN A 584 -21.92 -4.00 33.58
N ALA A 585 -21.69 -5.25 33.15
CA ALA A 585 -22.37 -5.86 32.03
C ALA A 585 -23.88 -5.88 32.28
N THR A 586 -24.64 -5.20 31.43
CA THR A 586 -26.09 -5.07 31.55
C THR A 586 -26.77 -6.39 31.17
N PHE A 587 -27.14 -7.16 32.17
CA PHE A 587 -28.04 -8.31 32.02
C PHE A 587 -29.46 -7.77 31.85
N VAL A 588 -30.01 -7.85 30.63
CA VAL A 588 -31.38 -7.39 30.37
C VAL A 588 -32.35 -8.45 30.88
N ASP A 589 -33.14 -8.07 31.87
CA ASP A 589 -34.08 -8.95 32.55
C ASP A 589 -35.13 -9.54 31.59
N ARG A 590 -35.52 -10.80 31.83
CA ARG A 590 -36.37 -11.59 30.90
C ARG A 590 -37.75 -10.96 30.71
N ASP A 591 -38.23 -10.24 31.70
CA ASP A 591 -39.52 -9.55 31.65
C ASP A 591 -39.47 -8.27 30.81
N THR A 592 -38.31 -7.62 30.73
CA THR A 592 -38.08 -6.48 29.83
C THR A 592 -38.11 -6.94 28.37
N VAL A 593 -37.52 -8.11 28.09
CA VAL A 593 -37.58 -8.73 26.75
C VAL A 593 -39.02 -9.12 26.39
N LYS A 594 -39.80 -9.68 27.33
CA LYS A 594 -41.23 -9.98 27.10
C LYS A 594 -42.07 -8.73 26.86
N LYS A 595 -41.82 -7.64 27.59
CA LYS A 595 -42.53 -6.37 27.39
C LYS A 595 -42.22 -5.77 26.01
N LEU A 596 -40.95 -5.80 25.59
CA LEU A 596 -40.55 -5.33 24.26
C LEU A 596 -41.16 -6.19 23.15
N ALA A 597 -41.16 -7.52 23.29
CA ALA A 597 -41.80 -8.42 22.33
C ALA A 597 -43.30 -8.14 22.20
N LYS A 598 -43.99 -7.88 23.32
CA LYS A 598 -45.42 -7.54 23.32
C LYS A 598 -45.69 -6.20 22.63
N LEU A 599 -44.78 -5.23 22.79
CA LEU A 599 -44.90 -3.90 22.21
C LEU A 599 -44.72 -3.93 20.68
N VAL A 600 -43.77 -4.74 20.19
CA VAL A 600 -43.57 -4.97 18.74
C VAL A 600 -44.80 -5.64 18.13
N VAL A 601 -45.36 -6.68 18.77
CA VAL A 601 -46.58 -7.34 18.28
C VAL A 601 -47.76 -6.36 18.24
N THR A 602 -47.90 -5.49 19.24
CA THR A 602 -48.96 -4.47 19.20
C THR A 602 -48.76 -3.47 18.06
N GLN A 603 -47.54 -3.02 17.77
CA GLN A 603 -47.28 -2.11 16.65
C GLN A 603 -47.63 -2.75 15.31
N ASP A 604 -47.22 -3.99 15.06
CA ASP A 604 -47.54 -4.72 13.83
C ASP A 604 -49.06 -4.89 13.62
N THR A 605 -49.81 -5.14 14.71
CA THR A 605 -51.27 -5.25 14.61
C THR A 605 -51.93 -3.90 14.30
N THR A 606 -51.39 -2.79 14.81
CA THR A 606 -51.91 -1.46 14.48
C THR A 606 -51.60 -1.04 13.04
N GLU A 607 -50.44 -1.40 12.51
CA GLU A 607 -50.10 -1.14 11.11
C GLU A 607 -50.97 -1.97 10.15
N LYS A 608 -51.20 -3.25 10.47
CA LYS A 608 -52.13 -4.08 9.68
C LYS A 608 -53.54 -3.49 9.66
N ARG A 609 -54.05 -2.99 10.80
CA ARG A 609 -55.36 -2.33 10.85
C ARG A 609 -55.41 -1.02 10.04
N LYS A 610 -54.34 -0.21 10.07
CA LYS A 610 -54.24 0.99 9.21
C LYS A 610 -54.24 0.63 7.73
N LYS A 611 -53.53 -0.43 7.35
CA LYS A 611 -53.45 -0.90 5.96
C LYS A 611 -54.80 -1.47 5.48
N GLN A 612 -55.54 -2.11 6.37
CA GLN A 612 -56.88 -2.62 6.08
C GLN A 612 -57.90 -1.47 5.94
N ARG A 613 -57.84 -0.44 6.80
CA ARG A 613 -58.68 0.78 6.64
C ARG A 613 -58.43 1.51 5.32
N LYS A 614 -57.17 1.64 4.90
CA LYS A 614 -56.84 2.24 3.59
C LYS A 614 -57.37 1.42 2.41
N ARG A 615 -57.52 0.10 2.57
CA ARG A 615 -58.12 -0.75 1.52
C ARG A 615 -59.64 -0.57 1.47
N THR A 616 -60.31 -0.51 2.61
CA THR A 616 -61.76 -0.27 2.65
C THR A 616 -62.12 1.14 2.17
N GLU A 617 -61.33 2.15 2.52
CA GLU A 617 -61.52 3.53 2.02
C GLU A 617 -61.36 3.60 0.49
N ASN A 618 -60.39 2.87 -0.08
CA ASN A 618 -60.22 2.80 -1.54
C ASN A 618 -61.31 1.97 -2.24
N GLU A 619 -61.96 1.02 -1.55
CA GLU A 619 -63.07 0.23 -2.11
C GLU A 619 -64.40 0.99 -2.05
N GLU A 620 -64.57 1.95 -1.12
CA GLU A 620 -65.75 2.84 -1.06
C GLU A 620 -65.67 4.02 -2.05
N GLU A 621 -64.48 4.32 -2.59
CA GLU A 621 -64.26 5.39 -3.56
C GLU A 621 -64.46 4.93 -5.03
N TRP A 622 -64.70 3.63 -5.25
CA TRP A 622 -65.06 3.01 -6.53
C TRP A 622 -66.54 2.62 -6.56
#